data_AF-A0AA43DBV6-F1
#
_entry.id   AF-A0AA43DBV6-F1
#
_cell.length_a   1.000
_cell.length_b   1.000
_cell.length_c   1.000
_cell.angle_alpha   90.00
_cell.angle_beta   90.00
_cell.angle_gamma   90.00
#
_symmetry.space_group_name_H-M   'P 1'
#
loop_
_entity.id
_entity.type
_entity.pdbx_description
1 polymer ?
#
loop_
_entity_poly.entity_id
_entity_poly.type
_entity_poly.pdbx_seq_one_letter_code
_entity_poly.pdbx_strand_id
1 'polypeptide(L)'
;MLHLLKIDLKKLTSYRTFWVVCGLYFLTIGFSTASGMEFLKWLANTFDKFGSSLNIDRIPLYHFPDVWLNLVWWSGFFKVLLGIMVVISISNEYTYRTLRQNIIDGLSRWEFLASKILTNLLLSLISVVLIFIIALVTGFIYTPEINWNYVFTDIEFYPAY
;
A
#
# COMPACT_ATOMS: atom_id res chain seq x y z
N MET A 1 -8.42 -8.63 22.35
CA MET A 1 -8.01 -7.68 21.28
C MET A 1 -8.68 -7.95 19.93
N LEU A 2 -8.66 -9.18 19.39
CA LEU A 2 -9.34 -9.50 18.11
C LEU A 2 -10.84 -9.16 18.08
N HIS A 3 -11.52 -9.26 19.22
CA HIS A 3 -12.92 -8.83 19.36
C HIS A 3 -13.12 -7.33 19.05
N LEU A 4 -12.21 -6.47 19.52
CA LEU A 4 -12.27 -5.02 19.28
C LEU A 4 -12.11 -4.69 17.79
N LEU A 5 -11.15 -5.36 17.14
CA LEU A 5 -10.96 -5.25 15.70
C LEU A 5 -12.21 -5.71 14.93
N LYS A 6 -12.81 -6.83 15.34
CA LYS A 6 -14.04 -7.35 14.70
C LYS A 6 -15.21 -6.37 14.80
N ILE A 7 -15.38 -5.71 15.94
CA ILE A 7 -16.41 -4.67 16.10
C ILE A 7 -16.16 -3.53 15.11
N ASP A 8 -14.93 -3.02 15.05
CA ASP A 8 -14.59 -1.87 14.21
C ASP A 8 -14.72 -2.20 12.72
N LEU A 9 -14.22 -3.36 12.30
CA LEU A 9 -14.38 -3.86 10.93
C LEU A 9 -15.85 -4.02 10.56
N LYS A 10 -16.70 -4.56 11.46
CA LYS A 10 -18.13 -4.71 11.18
C LYS A 10 -18.80 -3.35 10.93
N LYS A 11 -18.41 -2.29 11.64
CA LYS A 11 -18.91 -0.93 11.35
C LYS A 11 -18.47 -0.46 9.96
N LEU A 12 -17.20 -0.70 9.62
CA LEU A 12 -16.64 -0.32 8.33
C LEU A 12 -17.25 -1.11 7.16
N THR A 13 -17.67 -2.37 7.35
CA THR A 13 -18.32 -3.16 6.28
C THR A 13 -19.55 -2.50 5.67
N SER A 14 -20.34 -1.78 6.48
CA SER A 14 -21.54 -1.09 5.98
C SER A 14 -21.22 0.26 5.32
N TYR A 15 -20.02 0.79 5.51
CA TYR A 15 -19.66 2.13 5.06
C TYR A 15 -19.06 2.09 3.65
N ARG A 16 -19.91 2.29 2.65
CA ARG A 16 -19.55 2.18 1.21
C ARG A 16 -18.37 3.09 0.83
N THR A 17 -18.37 4.34 1.28
CA THR A 17 -17.31 5.30 0.94
C THR A 17 -15.94 4.80 1.38
N PHE A 18 -15.83 4.18 2.55
CA PHE A 18 -14.57 3.61 3.01
C PHE A 18 -14.09 2.50 2.08
N TRP A 19 -14.94 1.57 1.65
CA TRP A 19 -14.55 0.51 0.73
C TRP A 19 -14.22 1.00 -0.67
N VAL A 20 -14.93 2.01 -1.17
CA VAL A 20 -14.61 2.63 -2.45
C VAL A 20 -13.23 3.29 -2.39
N VAL A 21 -12.95 4.04 -1.34
CA VAL A 21 -11.65 4.71 -1.16
C VAL A 21 -10.54 3.68 -0.91
N CYS A 22 -10.78 2.63 -0.12
CA CYS A 22 -9.85 1.50 0.06
C CYS A 22 -9.54 0.83 -1.26
N GLY A 23 -10.58 0.47 -2.02
CA GLY A 23 -10.43 -0.19 -3.32
C GLY A 23 -9.65 0.69 -4.29
N LEU A 24 -9.97 1.99 -4.35
CA LEU A 24 -9.25 2.94 -5.18
C LEU A 24 -7.78 3.07 -4.76
N TYR A 25 -7.49 3.09 -3.46
CA TYR A 25 -6.13 3.12 -2.93
C TYR A 25 -5.32 1.88 -3.37
N PHE A 26 -5.83 0.68 -3.11
CA PHE A 26 -5.14 -0.56 -3.48
C PHE A 26 -5.01 -0.72 -5.00
N LEU A 27 -6.02 -0.30 -5.76
CA LEU A 27 -5.95 -0.27 -7.22
C LEU A 27 -4.87 0.71 -7.69
N THR A 28 -4.83 1.91 -7.12
CA THR A 28 -3.84 2.94 -7.51
C THR A 28 -2.42 2.47 -7.22
N ILE A 29 -2.15 1.93 -6.03
CA ILE A 29 -0.83 1.37 -5.71
C ILE A 29 -0.52 0.18 -6.60
N GLY A 30 -1.45 -0.76 -6.77
CA GLY A 30 -1.23 -1.96 -7.57
C GLY A 30 -0.88 -1.63 -9.02
N PHE A 31 -1.67 -0.77 -9.66
CA PHE A 31 -1.39 -0.31 -11.02
C PHE A 31 -0.11 0.52 -11.10
N SER A 32 0.11 1.48 -10.19
CA SER A 32 1.26 2.37 -10.26
C SER A 32 2.59 1.66 -10.02
N THR A 33 2.60 0.64 -9.15
CA THR A 33 3.79 -0.14 -8.83
C THR A 33 4.06 -1.26 -9.83
N ALA A 34 3.04 -1.84 -10.49
CA ALA A 34 3.23 -2.90 -11.49
C ALA A 34 3.49 -2.37 -12.91
N SER A 35 2.99 -1.18 -13.27
CA SER A 35 3.05 -0.65 -14.64
C SER A 35 4.34 0.12 -14.98
N GLY A 36 5.26 0.30 -14.03
CA GLY A 36 6.46 1.14 -14.21
C GLY A 36 7.32 0.75 -15.41
N MET A 37 7.51 -0.55 -15.66
CA MET A 37 8.29 -1.02 -16.82
C MET A 37 7.56 -0.78 -18.15
N GLU A 38 6.25 -1.02 -18.21
CA GLU A 38 5.46 -0.75 -19.41
C GLU A 38 5.41 0.75 -19.71
N PHE A 39 5.35 1.57 -18.67
CA PHE A 39 5.51 3.02 -18.80
C PHE A 39 6.88 3.41 -19.35
N LEU A 40 7.98 2.82 -18.87
CA LEU A 40 9.31 3.07 -19.42
C LEU A 40 9.44 2.64 -20.89
N LYS A 41 8.88 1.49 -21.27
CA LYS A 41 8.84 1.03 -22.67
C LYS A 41 8.07 2.00 -23.56
N TRP A 42 6.91 2.44 -23.12
CA TRP A 42 6.13 3.46 -23.83
C TRP A 42 6.90 4.78 -23.98
N LEU A 43 7.62 5.18 -22.93
CA LEU A 43 8.43 6.39 -22.91
C LEU A 43 9.58 6.29 -23.92
N ALA A 44 10.36 5.21 -23.91
CA ALA A 44 11.46 5.00 -24.83
C ALA A 44 11.01 5.01 -26.30
N ASN A 45 9.93 4.28 -26.63
CA ASN A 45 9.33 4.29 -27.96
C ASN A 45 8.89 5.69 -28.42
N THR A 46 8.55 6.57 -27.47
CA THR A 46 8.19 7.95 -27.77
C THR A 46 9.44 8.80 -28.04
N PHE A 47 10.49 8.67 -27.24
CA PHE A 47 11.75 9.38 -27.42
C PHE A 47 12.52 8.96 -28.69
N ASP A 48 12.45 7.69 -29.08
CA ASP A 48 13.01 7.21 -30.35
C ASP A 48 12.41 7.95 -31.55
N LYS A 49 11.12 8.30 -31.48
CA LYS A 49 10.44 9.12 -32.51
C LYS A 49 10.95 10.56 -32.56
N PHE A 50 11.54 11.06 -31.47
CA PHE A 50 12.15 12.40 -31.37
C PHE A 50 13.65 12.40 -31.68
N GLY A 51 14.23 11.26 -32.06
CA GLY A 51 15.64 11.16 -32.50
C GLY A 51 16.66 10.97 -31.38
N SER A 52 16.22 10.69 -30.14
CA SER A 52 17.09 10.37 -29.01
C SER A 52 16.75 8.97 -28.48
N SER A 53 17.72 8.04 -28.49
CA SER A 53 17.48 6.68 -27.98
C SER A 53 17.62 6.59 -26.47
N LEU A 54 16.56 6.13 -25.80
CA LEU A 54 16.55 5.83 -24.38
C LEU A 54 16.79 4.32 -24.19
N ASN A 55 17.95 3.96 -23.64
CA ASN A 55 18.25 2.57 -23.29
C ASN A 55 17.55 2.20 -21.97
N ILE A 56 16.36 1.58 -22.07
CA ILE A 56 15.56 1.12 -20.92
C ILE A 56 16.35 0.14 -20.05
N ASP A 57 17.18 -0.72 -20.66
CA ASP A 57 17.94 -1.77 -19.97
C ASP A 57 18.96 -1.22 -18.96
N ARG A 58 19.28 0.07 -19.02
CA ARG A 58 20.15 0.74 -18.05
C ARG A 58 19.42 1.19 -16.78
N ILE A 59 18.10 1.10 -16.73
CA ILE A 59 17.28 1.54 -15.59
C ILE A 59 16.76 0.30 -14.85
N PRO A 60 17.46 -0.18 -13.80
CA PRO A 60 17.06 -1.37 -13.05
C PRO A 60 15.90 -1.04 -12.09
N LEU A 61 14.68 -0.85 -12.62
CA LEU A 61 13.51 -0.57 -11.78
C LEU A 61 13.06 -1.80 -10.97
N TYR A 62 13.01 -2.97 -11.63
CA TYR A 62 12.50 -4.22 -11.07
C TYR A 62 13.56 -5.33 -11.02
N HIS A 63 14.83 -4.97 -10.97
CA HIS A 63 15.89 -5.96 -10.80
C HIS A 63 16.16 -6.18 -9.32
N PHE A 64 16.40 -7.42 -8.92
CA PHE A 64 16.94 -7.69 -7.58
C PHE A 64 18.41 -7.21 -7.50
N PRO A 65 18.84 -6.55 -6.40
CA PRO A 65 18.09 -6.25 -5.16
C PRO A 65 17.31 -4.93 -5.17
N ASP A 66 17.55 -4.03 -6.12
CA ASP A 66 17.04 -2.64 -6.11
C ASP A 66 15.51 -2.52 -6.10
N VAL A 67 14.80 -3.54 -6.62
CA VAL A 67 13.33 -3.59 -6.66
C VAL A 67 12.68 -3.32 -5.32
N TRP A 68 13.32 -3.74 -4.22
CA TRP A 68 12.80 -3.55 -2.88
C TRP A 68 12.70 -2.07 -2.51
N LEU A 69 13.81 -1.35 -2.64
CA LEU A 69 13.88 0.09 -2.32
C LEU A 69 13.04 0.90 -3.31
N ASN A 70 13.13 0.60 -4.61
CA ASN A 70 12.43 1.34 -5.65
C ASN A 70 10.91 1.33 -5.42
N LEU A 71 10.34 0.16 -5.14
CA LEU A 71 8.91 0.02 -4.93
C LEU A 71 8.46 0.59 -3.59
N VAL A 72 9.23 0.43 -2.51
CA VAL A 72 8.96 1.05 -1.21
C VAL A 72 8.96 2.59 -1.32
N TRP A 73 9.93 3.15 -2.04
CA TRP A 73 10.04 4.59 -2.25
C TRP A 73 8.89 5.13 -3.09
N TRP A 74 8.59 4.49 -4.23
CA TRP A 74 7.49 4.90 -5.12
C TRP A 74 6.11 4.77 -4.46
N SER A 75 5.85 3.64 -3.81
CA SER A 75 4.59 3.42 -3.09
C SER A 75 4.46 4.31 -1.85
N GLY A 76 5.58 4.86 -1.35
CA GLY A 76 5.64 5.77 -0.21
C GLY A 76 4.81 7.05 -0.41
N PHE A 77 4.75 7.57 -1.64
CA PHE A 77 3.94 8.75 -1.97
C PHE A 77 2.44 8.51 -1.74
N PHE A 78 1.98 7.27 -1.87
CA PHE A 78 0.57 6.92 -1.73
C PHE A 78 0.15 6.72 -0.26
N LYS A 79 1.08 6.68 0.70
CA LYS A 79 0.76 6.54 2.14
C LYS A 79 -0.19 7.64 2.63
N VAL A 80 -0.12 8.84 2.04
CA VAL A 80 -1.01 9.95 2.39
C VAL A 80 -2.49 9.60 2.19
N LEU A 81 -2.81 8.78 1.18
CA LEU A 81 -4.19 8.35 0.90
C LEU A 81 -4.72 7.43 2.00
N LEU A 82 -3.87 6.52 2.51
CA LEU A 82 -4.20 5.69 3.65
C LEU A 82 -4.38 6.55 4.91
N GLY A 83 -3.54 7.56 5.11
CA GLY A 83 -3.71 8.54 6.19
C GLY A 83 -5.05 9.28 6.14
N ILE A 84 -5.46 9.76 4.95
CA ILE A 84 -6.75 10.42 4.74
C ILE A 84 -7.91 9.48 5.12
N MET A 85 -7.82 8.20 4.75
CA MET A 85 -8.83 7.19 5.10
C MET A 85 -9.01 7.05 6.63
N VAL A 86 -7.91 7.04 7.37
CA VAL A 86 -7.93 6.99 8.84
C VAL A 86 -8.64 8.22 9.40
N VAL A 87 -8.30 9.42 8.90
CA VAL A 87 -8.92 10.68 9.33
C VAL A 87 -10.43 10.68 9.08
N ILE A 88 -10.88 10.23 7.91
CA ILE A 88 -12.30 10.13 7.58
C ILE A 88 -13.01 9.14 8.52
N SER A 89 -12.42 7.96 8.75
CA SER A 89 -12.96 6.94 9.65
C SER A 89 -13.21 7.48 11.06
N ILE A 90 -12.24 8.24 11.59
CA ILE A 90 -12.33 8.86 12.91
C ILE A 90 -13.35 10.01 12.89
N SER A 91 -13.29 10.89 11.89
CA SER A 91 -14.17 12.07 11.81
C SER A 91 -15.64 11.68 11.71
N ASN A 92 -15.96 10.62 10.97
CA ASN A 92 -17.31 10.08 10.90
C ASN A 92 -17.83 9.62 12.26
N GLU A 93 -16.98 9.01 13.10
CA GLU A 93 -17.39 8.60 14.45
C GLU A 93 -17.76 9.78 15.35
N TYR A 94 -17.08 10.92 15.17
CA TYR A 94 -17.43 12.17 15.86
C TYR A 94 -18.72 12.78 15.32
N THR A 95 -18.85 12.90 13.99
CA THR A 95 -20.01 13.49 13.33
C THR A 95 -21.30 12.75 13.66
N TYR A 96 -21.27 11.41 13.58
CA TYR A 96 -22.43 10.56 13.87
C TYR A 96 -22.56 10.19 15.35
N ARG A 97 -21.68 10.72 16.22
CA ARG A 97 -21.66 10.48 17.67
C ARG A 97 -21.57 8.99 18.07
N THR A 98 -21.13 8.12 17.18
CA THR A 98 -20.98 6.67 17.43
C THR A 98 -19.93 6.38 18.49
N LEU A 99 -18.94 7.27 18.64
CA LEU A 99 -17.97 7.20 19.75
C LEU A 99 -18.67 7.21 21.11
N ARG A 100 -19.69 8.06 21.28
CA ARG A 100 -20.46 8.13 22.53
C ARG A 100 -21.27 6.85 22.72
N GLN A 101 -21.86 6.33 21.64
CA GLN A 101 -22.60 5.07 21.69
C GLN A 101 -21.71 3.90 22.12
N ASN A 102 -20.49 3.80 21.58
CA ASN A 102 -19.54 2.75 21.98
C ASN A 102 -19.24 2.77 23.48
N ILE A 103 -19.08 3.97 24.07
CA ILE A 103 -18.83 4.13 25.51
C ILE A 103 -20.07 3.72 26.33
N ILE A 104 -21.27 4.09 25.87
CA ILE A 104 -22.54 3.68 26.50
C ILE A 104 -22.72 2.16 26.44
N ASP A 105 -22.32 1.54 25.34
CA ASP A 105 -22.36 0.09 25.13
C ASP A 105 -21.27 -0.67 25.94
N GLY A 106 -20.50 0.04 26.76
CA GLY A 106 -19.55 -0.52 27.73
C GLY A 106 -18.10 -0.56 27.26
N LEU A 107 -17.74 -0.02 26.10
CA LEU A 107 -16.33 0.11 25.71
C LEU A 107 -15.64 1.21 26.51
N SER A 108 -14.50 0.89 27.12
CA SER A 108 -13.64 1.93 27.69
C SER A 108 -13.04 2.81 26.58
N ARG A 109 -12.65 4.03 26.95
CA ARG A 109 -11.99 4.97 26.01
C ARG A 109 -10.69 4.39 25.44
N TRP A 110 -9.97 3.60 26.24
CA TRP A 110 -8.75 2.92 25.83
C TRP A 110 -9.01 1.78 24.85
N GLU A 111 -10.07 1.00 25.06
CA GLU A 111 -10.46 -0.06 24.13
C GLU A 111 -10.94 0.50 22.80
N PHE A 112 -11.65 1.63 22.81
CA PHE A 112 -12.01 2.34 21.59
C PHE A 112 -10.78 2.83 20.81
N LEU A 113 -9.80 3.43 21.50
CA LEU A 113 -8.56 3.86 20.85
C LEU A 113 -7.78 2.67 20.29
N ALA A 114 -7.69 1.58 21.08
CA ALA A 114 -7.03 0.35 20.66
C ALA A 114 -7.72 -0.27 19.43
N SER A 115 -9.05 -0.23 19.34
CA SER A 115 -9.75 -0.75 18.14
C SER A 115 -9.36 0.02 16.89
N LYS A 116 -9.24 1.35 16.95
CA LYS A 116 -8.82 2.19 15.81
C LYS A 116 -7.38 1.94 15.41
N ILE A 117 -6.47 1.84 16.37
CA ILE A 117 -5.06 1.54 16.10
C ILE A 117 -4.93 0.16 15.43
N LEU A 118 -5.66 -0.85 15.93
CA LEU A 118 -5.65 -2.19 15.34
C LEU A 118 -6.18 -2.20 13.90
N THR A 119 -7.26 -1.47 13.60
CA THR A 119 -7.78 -1.35 12.23
C THR A 119 -6.77 -0.68 11.30
N ASN A 120 -6.10 0.37 11.75
CA ASN A 120 -5.08 1.06 10.97
C ASN A 120 -3.86 0.16 10.71
N LEU A 121 -3.42 -0.58 11.72
CA LEU A 121 -2.33 -1.54 11.60
C LEU A 121 -2.68 -2.68 10.63
N LEU A 122 -3.92 -3.16 10.65
CA LEU A 122 -4.39 -4.15 9.68
C LEU A 122 -4.31 -3.60 8.25
N LEU A 123 -4.79 -2.38 8.00
CA LEU A 123 -4.75 -1.75 6.68
C LEU A 123 -3.32 -1.51 6.19
N SER A 124 -2.43 -1.05 7.07
CA SER A 124 -1.01 -0.87 6.72
C SER A 124 -0.34 -2.20 6.40
N LEU A 125 -0.60 -3.25 7.18
CA LEU A 125 -0.05 -4.58 6.95
C LEU A 125 -0.52 -5.15 5.61
N ILE A 126 -1.80 -5.01 5.27
CA ILE A 126 -2.32 -5.42 3.95
C ILE A 126 -1.60 -4.67 2.82
N SER A 127 -1.33 -3.38 3.01
CA SER A 127 -0.58 -2.57 2.02
C SER A 127 0.86 -3.05 1.84
N VAL A 128 1.59 -3.29 2.94
CA VAL A 128 2.95 -3.86 2.92
C VAL A 128 2.95 -5.19 2.18
N VAL A 129 2.03 -6.10 2.51
CA VAL A 129 1.93 -7.42 1.88
C VAL A 129 1.63 -7.30 0.38
N LEU A 130 0.76 -6.39 -0.02
CA LEU A 130 0.46 -6.16 -1.43
C LEU A 130 1.71 -5.71 -2.21
N ILE A 131 2.42 -4.70 -1.71
CA ILE A 131 3.63 -4.18 -2.36
C ILE A 131 4.74 -5.24 -2.36
N PHE A 132 4.78 -6.10 -1.34
CA PHE A 132 5.75 -7.20 -1.24
C PHE A 132 5.50 -8.26 -2.31
N ILE A 133 4.24 -8.66 -2.49
CA ILE A 133 3.85 -9.61 -3.54
C ILE A 133 4.14 -9.02 -4.92
N ILE A 134 3.83 -7.73 -5.15
CA ILE A 134 4.10 -7.08 -6.43
C ILE A 134 5.60 -7.06 -6.72
N ALA A 135 6.43 -6.68 -5.74
CA ALA A 135 7.89 -6.65 -5.90
C ALA A 135 8.50 -8.01 -6.18
N LEU A 136 8.03 -9.06 -5.50
CA LEU A 136 8.45 -10.42 -5.80
C LEU A 136 8.09 -10.81 -7.24
N VAL A 137 6.83 -10.59 -7.64
CA VAL A 137 6.35 -10.96 -8.98
C VAL A 137 7.09 -10.18 -10.07
N THR A 138 7.21 -8.86 -9.96
CA THR A 138 7.92 -8.04 -10.95
C THR A 138 9.42 -8.34 -10.94
N GLY A 139 10.02 -8.53 -9.76
CA GLY A 139 11.41 -8.94 -9.58
C GLY A 139 11.74 -10.22 -10.34
N PHE A 140 10.92 -11.26 -10.21
CA PHE A 140 11.13 -12.54 -10.89
C PHE A 140 10.88 -12.47 -12.40
N ILE A 141 10.00 -11.57 -12.88
CA ILE A 141 9.71 -11.42 -14.31
C ILE A 141 10.83 -10.66 -15.03
N TYR A 142 11.38 -9.61 -14.42
CA TYR A 142 12.29 -8.69 -15.10
C TYR A 142 13.77 -8.93 -14.82
N THR A 143 14.13 -9.68 -13.77
CA THR A 143 15.55 -9.99 -13.48
C THR A 143 16.09 -11.04 -14.46
N PRO A 144 17.15 -10.75 -15.24
CA PRO A 144 17.69 -11.69 -16.23
C PRO A 144 18.35 -12.94 -15.63
N GLU A 145 19.09 -12.78 -14.53
CA GLU A 145 19.76 -13.86 -13.82
C GLU A 145 19.35 -13.88 -12.35
N ILE A 146 18.53 -14.87 -11.97
CA ILE A 146 18.02 -14.99 -10.60
C ILE A 146 19.09 -15.61 -9.72
N ASN A 147 19.71 -14.79 -8.87
CA ASN A 147 20.57 -15.25 -7.78
C ASN A 147 19.83 -15.10 -6.45
N TRP A 148 19.66 -16.21 -5.73
CA TRP A 148 18.98 -16.23 -4.43
C TRP A 148 19.58 -15.28 -3.40
N ASN A 149 20.90 -15.03 -3.45
CA ASN A 149 21.53 -14.07 -2.56
C ASN A 149 20.99 -12.65 -2.79
N TYR A 150 20.86 -12.22 -4.05
CA TYR A 150 20.34 -10.90 -4.39
C TYR A 150 18.85 -10.74 -4.14
N VAL A 151 18.08 -11.83 -4.15
CA VAL A 151 16.65 -11.80 -3.81
C VAL A 151 16.46 -11.40 -2.34
N PHE A 152 17.29 -11.91 -1.43
CA PHE A 152 17.15 -11.61 0.01
C PHE A 152 17.92 -10.37 0.48
N THR A 153 18.85 -9.86 -0.33
CA THR A 153 19.51 -8.57 -0.07
C THR A 153 18.47 -7.44 -0.08
N ASP A 154 18.60 -6.48 0.84
CA ASP A 154 17.77 -5.26 0.93
C ASP A 154 16.28 -5.44 1.22
N ILE A 155 15.85 -6.65 1.63
CA ILE A 155 14.47 -6.90 2.08
C ILE A 155 14.08 -6.11 3.33
N GLU A 156 15.06 -5.59 4.08
CA GLU A 156 14.89 -4.78 5.28
C GLU A 156 14.16 -3.45 5.07
N PHE A 157 14.04 -2.98 3.82
CA PHE A 157 13.28 -1.77 3.51
C PHE A 157 11.76 -1.92 3.67
N TYR A 158 11.23 -3.15 3.65
CA TYR A 158 9.78 -3.40 3.75
C TYR A 158 9.19 -3.17 5.14
N PRO A 159 9.82 -3.64 6.23
CA PRO A 159 9.40 -3.27 7.57
C PRO A 159 9.43 -1.76 7.86
N ALA A 160 10.21 -0.98 7.09
CA ALA A 160 10.27 0.49 7.20
C ALA A 160 9.18 1.22 6.41
N TYR A 161 8.39 0.51 5.58
CA TYR A 161 7.26 1.06 4.84
C TYR A 161 6.03 1.24 5.75
#